data_AF-A0A6C0TQ37-F1
#
_entry.id   AF-A0A6C0TQ37-F1
#
_cell.length_a   1.000
_cell.length_b   1.000
_cell.length_c   1.000
_cell.angle_alpha   90.00
_cell.angle_beta   90.00
_cell.angle_gamma   90.00
#
_symmetry.space_group_name_H-M   'P 1'
#
loop_
_entity.id
_entity.type
_entity.pdbx_description
1 polymer ?
#
loop_
_entity_poly.entity_id
_entity_poly.type
_entity_poly.pdbx_seq_one_letter_code
_entity_poly.pdbx_strand_id
1 'polypeptide(L)'
;MSFFSWLAVIALVVFGMMVTIKLVPIYMDHFALRKIVTSINEDPTIKIGSLRELSSHINKGMQINSIREVNAAEAIKINASGTDTYTVLIKYDVRAPMLQNVDLLVHFDESHIVRPIK
;
A
#
# COMPACT_ATOMS: atom_id res chain seq x y z
N MET A 1 2.74 22.97 37.50
CA MET A 1 2.02 22.16 36.49
C MET A 1 0.73 21.66 37.13
N SER A 2 -0.43 21.92 36.52
CA SER A 2 -1.75 21.55 37.06
C SER A 2 -2.13 20.12 36.69
N PHE A 3 -2.91 19.41 37.53
CA PHE A 3 -3.44 18.07 37.26
C PHE A 3 -4.11 17.97 35.87
N PHE A 4 -4.88 18.99 35.48
CA PHE A 4 -5.54 19.05 34.18
C PHE A 4 -4.57 19.19 33.00
N SER A 5 -3.42 19.84 33.22
CA SER A 5 -2.37 19.95 32.21
C SER A 5 -1.75 18.58 31.91
N TRP A 6 -1.48 17.78 32.95
CA TRP A 6 -0.99 16.41 32.76
C TRP A 6 -2.02 15.49 32.12
N LEU A 7 -3.30 15.62 32.48
CA LEU A 7 -4.37 14.83 31.87
C LEU A 7 -4.48 15.10 30.37
N ALA A 8 -4.39 16.37 29.95
CA ALA A 8 -4.40 16.74 28.54
C ALA A 8 -3.20 16.15 27.78
N VAL A 9 -2.00 16.19 28.38
CA VAL A 9 -0.79 15.60 27.77
C VAL A 9 -0.95 14.09 27.61
N ILE A 10 -1.43 13.38 28.63
CA ILE A 10 -1.65 11.93 28.57
C ILE A 10 -2.68 11.59 27.48
N ALA A 11 -3.78 12.34 27.39
CA ALA A 11 -4.80 12.14 26.35
C ALA A 11 -4.20 12.27 24.93
N LEU A 12 -3.36 13.28 24.71
CA LEU A 12 -2.69 13.49 23.42
C LEU A 12 -1.71 12.36 23.11
N VAL A 13 -0.94 11.91 24.11
CA VAL A 13 0.00 10.78 23.96
C VAL A 13 -0.72 9.49 23.63
N VAL A 14 -1.82 9.17 24.31
CA VAL A 14 -2.64 7.97 24.03
C VAL A 14 -3.25 8.04 22.64
N PHE A 15 -3.80 9.21 22.25
CA PHE A 15 -4.33 9.42 20.91
C PHE A 15 -3.25 9.22 19.84
N GLY A 16 -2.07 9.81 20.03
CA GLY A 16 -0.93 9.66 19.13
C GLY A 16 -0.49 8.20 19.00
N MET A 17 -0.34 7.48 20.11
CA MET A 17 0.00 6.04 20.10
C MET A 17 -1.05 5.22 19.34
N MET A 18 -2.34 5.48 19.54
CA MET A 18 -3.41 4.78 18.83
C MET A 18 -3.33 4.99 17.31
N VAL A 19 -3.07 6.22 16.87
CA VAL A 19 -2.86 6.53 15.44
C VAL A 19 -1.64 5.79 14.91
N THR A 20 -0.49 5.86 15.61
CA THR A 20 0.75 5.21 15.17
C THR A 20 0.59 3.70 15.04
N ILE A 21 -0.03 3.03 16.03
CA ILE A 21 -0.26 1.58 16.00
C ILE A 21 -1.06 1.17 14.75
N LYS A 22 -2.00 1.99 14.29
CA LYS A 22 -2.78 1.73 13.07
C LYS A 22 -2.04 2.08 11.79
N LEU A 23 -1.29 3.19 11.77
CA LEU A 23 -0.56 3.61 10.57
C LEU A 23 0.56 2.63 10.20
N VAL A 24 1.27 2.08 11.19
CA VAL A 24 2.41 1.17 10.95
C VAL A 24 2.05 0.00 10.01
N PRO A 25 1.05 -0.86 10.30
CA PRO A 25 0.69 -1.96 9.40
C PRO A 25 0.20 -1.47 8.04
N ILE A 26 -0.55 -0.36 7.97
CA ILE A 26 -1.04 0.22 6.70
C ILE A 26 0.12 0.60 5.78
N TYR A 27 1.16 1.25 6.32
CA TYR A 27 2.35 1.62 5.54
C TYR A 27 3.23 0.42 5.21
N MET A 28 3.30 -0.59 6.08
CA MET A 28 4.02 -1.83 5.79
C MET A 28 3.38 -2.58 4.61
N ASP A 29 2.06 -2.72 4.60
CA ASP A 29 1.32 -3.34 3.51
C ASP A 29 1.52 -2.57 2.19
N HIS A 30 1.45 -1.23 2.24
CA HIS A 30 1.71 -0.38 1.07
C HIS A 30 3.14 -0.56 0.54
N PHE A 31 4.14 -0.57 1.44
CA PHE A 31 5.53 -0.78 1.04
C PHE A 31 5.76 -2.15 0.41
N ALA A 32 5.15 -3.20 0.98
CA ALA A 32 5.19 -4.54 0.41
C ALA A 32 4.54 -4.56 -0.99
N LEU A 33 3.38 -3.92 -1.15
CA LEU A 33 2.69 -3.79 -2.44
C LEU A 33 3.56 -3.11 -3.50
N ARG A 34 4.15 -1.96 -3.14
CA ARG A 34 5.07 -1.22 -4.01
C ARG A 34 6.24 -2.10 -4.42
N LYS A 35 6.86 -2.81 -3.47
CA LYS A 35 7.98 -3.72 -3.76
C LYS A 35 7.59 -4.85 -4.70
N ILE A 36 6.39 -5.42 -4.55
CA ILE A 36 5.88 -6.45 -5.49
C ILE A 36 5.79 -5.88 -6.90
N VAL A 37 5.28 -4.66 -7.05
CA VAL A 37 5.17 -3.99 -8.36
C VAL A 37 6.54 -3.63 -8.95
N THR A 38 7.46 -3.09 -8.15
CA THR A 38 8.78 -2.68 -8.65
C THR A 38 9.76 -3.84 -8.84
N SER A 39 9.55 -4.98 -8.17
CA SER A 39 10.44 -6.16 -8.23
C SER A 39 10.70 -6.65 -9.66
N ILE A 40 9.75 -6.43 -10.57
CA ILE A 40 9.84 -6.84 -11.97
C ILE A 40 10.94 -6.07 -12.72
N ASN A 41 11.22 -4.84 -12.28
CA ASN A 41 12.31 -4.03 -12.83
C ASN A 41 13.67 -4.36 -12.19
N GLU A 42 13.64 -4.87 -10.95
CA GLU A 42 14.83 -5.08 -10.13
C GLU A 42 15.40 -6.50 -10.29
N ASP A 43 14.54 -7.48 -10.56
CA ASP A 43 14.91 -8.90 -10.67
C ASP A 43 14.73 -9.43 -12.10
N PRO A 44 15.83 -9.68 -12.85
CA PRO A 44 15.77 -10.18 -14.22
C PRO A 44 15.28 -11.64 -14.34
N THR A 45 15.13 -12.35 -13.23
CA THR A 45 14.53 -13.70 -13.24
C THR A 45 13.00 -13.66 -13.37
N ILE A 46 12.38 -12.52 -13.05
CA ILE A 46 10.94 -12.32 -13.13
C ILE A 46 10.56 -11.98 -14.59
N LYS A 47 10.16 -13.00 -15.34
CA LYS A 47 9.69 -12.85 -16.72
C LYS A 47 8.19 -12.66 -16.76
N ILE A 48 7.76 -11.46 -17.15
CA ILE A 48 6.35 -11.11 -17.33
C ILE A 48 6.15 -10.69 -18.78
N GLY A 49 5.51 -11.56 -19.56
CA GLY A 49 5.25 -11.34 -20.99
C GLY A 49 3.85 -10.84 -21.30
N SER A 50 2.95 -10.78 -20.31
CA SER A 50 1.58 -10.30 -20.52
C SER A 50 0.98 -9.60 -19.31
N LEU A 51 -0.05 -8.79 -19.57
CA LEU A 51 -0.86 -8.14 -18.53
C LEU A 51 -1.42 -9.15 -17.51
N ARG A 52 -1.83 -10.33 -17.97
CA ARG A 52 -2.40 -11.38 -17.12
C ARG A 52 -1.34 -11.98 -16.17
N GLU A 53 -0.12 -12.15 -16.65
CA GLU A 53 1.01 -12.58 -15.82
C GLU A 53 1.37 -11.51 -14.79
N LEU A 54 1.34 -10.22 -15.18
CA LEU A 54 1.56 -9.10 -14.27
C LEU A 54 0.54 -9.07 -13.12
N SER A 55 -0.75 -9.13 -13.46
CA SER A 55 -1.81 -9.20 -12.45
C SER A 55 -1.69 -10.46 -11.58
N SER A 56 -1.30 -11.60 -12.15
CA SER A 56 -1.08 -12.82 -11.37
C SER A 56 0.12 -12.70 -10.42
N HIS A 57 1.21 -12.05 -10.83
CA HIS A 57 2.38 -11.80 -9.98
C HIS A 57 2.02 -10.93 -8.78
N ILE A 58 1.31 -9.84 -9.04
CA ILE A 58 0.82 -8.91 -8.01
C ILE A 58 -0.10 -9.64 -7.02
N ASN A 59 -1.10 -10.38 -7.50
CA ASN A 59 -2.03 -11.12 -6.64
C ASN A 59 -1.32 -12.16 -5.77
N LYS A 60 -0.35 -12.90 -6.34
CA LYS A 60 0.47 -13.86 -5.57
C LYS A 60 1.32 -13.15 -4.52
N GLY A 61 1.96 -12.04 -4.89
CA GLY A 61 2.75 -11.24 -3.96
C GLY A 61 1.92 -10.71 -2.79
N MET A 62 0.71 -10.22 -3.06
CA MET A 62 -0.22 -9.77 -2.02
C MET A 62 -0.64 -10.91 -1.08
N GLN A 63 -0.91 -12.10 -1.62
CA GLN A 63 -1.24 -13.28 -0.82
C GLN A 63 -0.07 -13.71 0.08
N ILE A 64 1.16 -13.72 -0.45
CA ILE A 64 2.38 -14.06 0.32
C ILE A 64 2.62 -13.05 1.45
N ASN A 65 2.43 -11.76 1.18
CA ASN A 65 2.60 -10.70 2.17
C ASN A 65 1.35 -10.49 3.06
N SER A 66 0.32 -11.35 2.93
CA SER A 66 -0.92 -11.27 3.70
C SER A 66 -1.65 -9.92 3.61
N ILE A 67 -1.51 -9.22 2.48
CA ILE A 67 -2.19 -7.95 2.20
C ILE A 67 -3.65 -8.28 1.85
N ARG A 68 -4.53 -8.20 2.85
CA ARG A 68 -5.96 -8.61 2.73
C ARG A 68 -6.92 -7.44 2.58
N GLU A 69 -6.55 -6.25 3.06
CA GLU A 69 -7.45 -5.09 3.08
C GLU A 69 -7.45 -4.32 1.75
N VAL A 70 -6.51 -4.62 0.85
CA VAL A 70 -6.41 -3.96 -0.46
C VAL A 70 -6.92 -4.89 -1.55
N ASN A 71 -7.93 -4.45 -2.30
CA ASN A 71 -8.36 -5.15 -3.51
C ASN A 71 -7.46 -4.77 -4.68
N ALA A 72 -6.61 -5.69 -5.14
CA ALA A 72 -5.67 -5.46 -6.23
C ALA A 72 -6.33 -4.92 -7.51
N ALA A 73 -7.54 -5.38 -7.84
CA ALA A 73 -8.24 -5.00 -9.08
C ALA A 73 -8.73 -3.55 -9.06
N GLU A 74 -9.01 -3.00 -7.87
CA GLU A 74 -9.47 -1.62 -7.69
C GLU A 74 -8.30 -0.69 -7.41
N ALA A 75 -7.32 -1.17 -6.63
CA ALA A 75 -6.18 -0.40 -6.18
C ALA A 75 -5.09 -0.23 -7.24
N ILE A 76 -5.01 -1.15 -8.22
CA ILE A 76 -3.91 -1.16 -9.20
C ILE A 76 -4.48 -1.07 -10.61
N LYS A 77 -4.11 0.00 -11.33
CA LYS A 77 -4.40 0.17 -12.75
C LYS A 77 -3.12 0.02 -13.55
N ILE A 78 -3.14 -0.86 -14.54
CA ILE A 78 -1.99 -1.09 -15.41
C ILE A 78 -2.34 -0.58 -16.80
N ASN A 79 -1.56 0.37 -17.30
CA ASN A 79 -1.69 0.93 -18.64
C ASN A 79 -0.47 0.52 -19.48
N ALA A 80 -0.69 0.11 -20.74
CA ALA A 80 0.41 -0.10 -21.66
C ALA A 80 0.94 1.26 -22.15
N SER A 81 2.24 1.51 -21.96
CA SER A 81 2.90 2.78 -22.30
C SER A 81 3.97 2.62 -23.41
N GLY A 82 3.89 1.54 -24.20
CA GLY A 82 4.78 1.28 -25.33
C GLY A 82 5.01 -0.21 -25.57
N THR A 83 5.97 -0.54 -26.44
CA THR A 83 6.43 -1.91 -26.65
C THR A 83 7.12 -2.40 -25.38
N ASP A 84 6.54 -3.40 -24.72
CA ASP A 84 7.10 -4.02 -23.50
C ASP A 84 7.34 -3.02 -22.35
N THR A 85 6.46 -2.02 -22.22
CA THR A 85 6.49 -1.05 -21.11
C THR A 85 5.08 -0.87 -20.55
N TYR A 86 4.94 -1.05 -19.24
CA TYR A 86 3.68 -0.94 -18.52
C TYR A 86 3.79 0.16 -17.46
N THR A 87 2.84 1.09 -17.42
CA THR A 87 2.69 2.02 -16.30
C THR A 87 1.71 1.42 -15.30
N VAL A 88 2.18 1.20 -14.08
CA VAL A 88 1.37 0.70 -12.97
C VAL A 88 1.04 1.86 -12.03
N LEU A 89 -0.24 2.20 -11.93
CA LEU A 89 -0.79 3.18 -11.00
C LEU A 89 -1.34 2.44 -9.78
N ILE A 90 -0.84 2.78 -8.60
CA ILE A 90 -1.30 2.28 -7.30
C ILE A 90 -2.10 3.41 -6.63
N LYS A 91 -3.42 3.31 -6.64
CA LYS A 91 -4.32 4.33 -6.10
C LYS A 91 -5.48 3.73 -5.33
N TYR A 92 -5.53 3.92 -4.02
CA TYR A 92 -6.58 3.40 -3.14
C TYR A 92 -6.62 4.13 -1.79
N ASP A 93 -7.74 3.97 -1.09
CA ASP A 93 -7.95 4.47 0.27
C ASP A 93 -8.00 3.30 1.25
N VAL A 94 -7.33 3.45 2.39
CA VAL A 94 -7.47 2.54 3.54
C VAL A 94 -8.24 3.25 4.64
N ARG A 95 -9.30 2.60 5.13
CA ARG A 95 -10.10 3.10 6.26
C ARG A 95 -9.90 2.20 7.47
N ALA A 96 -9.40 2.78 8.56
CA ALA A 96 -9.19 2.08 9.82
C ALA A 96 -10.07 2.69 10.92
N PRO A 97 -10.96 1.93 11.57
CA PRO A 97 -11.87 2.47 12.58
C PRO A 97 -11.11 2.91 13.83
N MET A 98 -11.27 4.15 14.28
CA MET A 98 -10.58 4.66 15.47
C MET A 98 -11.45 4.59 16.72
N LEU A 99 -12.48 5.45 16.81
CA LEU A 99 -13.30 5.67 17.99
C LEU A 99 -14.75 5.95 17.57
N GLN A 100 -15.67 5.05 17.92
CA GLN A 100 -17.09 5.17 17.57
C GLN A 100 -17.27 5.47 16.07
N ASN A 101 -17.72 6.68 15.74
CA ASN A 101 -18.02 7.12 14.38
C ASN A 101 -16.82 7.82 13.69
N VAL A 102 -15.61 7.73 14.28
CA VAL A 102 -14.40 8.34 13.76
C VAL A 102 -13.51 7.27 13.14
N ASP A 103 -13.22 7.44 11.86
CA ASP A 103 -12.32 6.59 11.08
C ASP A 103 -11.06 7.37 10.67
N LEU A 104 -9.94 6.66 10.62
CA LEU A 104 -8.71 7.13 10.00
C LEU A 104 -8.75 6.74 8.52
N LEU A 105 -8.55 7.71 7.63
CA LEU A 105 -8.41 7.48 6.19
C LEU A 105 -6.98 7.80 5.75
N VAL A 106 -6.36 6.85 5.06
CA VAL A 106 -5.05 7.03 4.42
C VAL A 106 -5.23 6.88 2.92
N HIS A 107 -4.85 7.92 2.17
CA HIS A 107 -4.91 7.95 0.71
C HIS A 107 -3.53 7.63 0.13
N PHE A 108 -3.48 6.66 -0.79
CA PHE A 108 -2.28 6.34 -1.56
C PHE A 108 -2.51 6.68 -3.03
N ASP A 109 -1.56 7.39 -3.65
CA ASP A 109 -1.54 7.70 -5.07
C ASP A 109 -0.09 7.72 -5.57
N GLU A 110 0.36 6.61 -6.16
CA GLU A 110 1.70 6.47 -6.72
C GLU A 110 1.64 5.89 -8.14
N SER A 111 2.52 6.35 -9.03
CA SER A 111 2.68 5.80 -10.38
C SER A 111 4.09 5.28 -10.60
N HIS A 112 4.23 4.04 -11.04
CA HIS A 112 5.50 3.38 -11.31
C HIS A 112 5.55 2.88 -12.74
N ILE A 113 6.70 3.02 -13.41
CA ILE A 113 6.93 2.49 -14.76
C ILE A 113 7.62 1.14 -14.62
N VAL A 114 7.05 0.10 -15.23
CA VAL A 114 7.57 -1.27 -15.24
C VAL A 114 7.99 -1.65 -16.66
N ARG A 115 9.23 -2.14 -16.80
CA ARG A 115 9.84 -2.61 -18.04
C ARG A 115 10.35 -4.03 -17.81
N PRO A 116 9.67 -5.08 -18.31
CA PRO A 116 10.18 -6.43 -18.25
C PRO A 116 11.55 -6.47 -18.95
N ILE A 117 12.56 -6.95 -18.25
CA ILE A 117 13.88 -7.17 -18.84
C ILE A 117 13.78 -8.45 -19.69
N LYS A 118 14.19 -8.36 -20.95
CA LYS A 118 14.18 -9.50 -21.90
C LYS A 118 15.20 -10.57 -21.53
#